data_AF-A0A1H9WW76-F1
#
_entry.id   AF-A0A1H9WW76-F1
#
_cell.length_a   1.000
_cell.length_b   1.000
_cell.length_c   1.000
_cell.angle_alpha   90.00
_cell.angle_beta   90.00
_cell.angle_gamma   90.00
#
_symmetry.space_group_name_H-M   'P 1'
#
loop_
_entity.id
_entity.type
_entity.pdbx_description
1 polymer ?
#
loop_
_entity_poly.entity_id
_entity_poly.type
_entity_poly.pdbx_seq_one_letter_code
_entity_poly.pdbx_strand_id
1 'polypeptide(L)'
;MDCRILRQITLKADGHLACDDSAGYGIDLGLVRAGGKWKLRDILDGPIYSHVRSSFQQGRPPWPTVCQGCDLLALGAAPNDILSHSFDLLVEPTLACELSCACCIRKSIIGKGRTEDGLDVEVFRRFIKSAALEKYRMNQVHYIGWGEPLLHPRFRELVDIAYESFPTTIQMATTTGNVDFRTSVGDGRFDHIVLSCDGTTPESYERYRKGGNFDVAMKFAADAKTYGHRDLRIEWKYILFDFNDSDEEILHAQRMADQAGVDKLLFILTNSKWKSERFMGQKASSFPLISPIATITPAAAMSAFVAEGSLSGVQTGAHGYIDRIGVSSGQFLLVEGWALGPGDTYADKIQLWIDGHLRAQSLPNLPRQDVAAARPAAVGPHCGFQFNIPSPAGRLPDSIEVRVLSRDHAASMGGELNWLKVGSMLDVRKDLRVAVLESA
;
A
#
# COMPACT_ATOMS: atom_id res chain seq x y z
N MET A 1 -20.88 6.68 0.92
CA MET A 1 -19.77 6.19 0.06
C MET A 1 -18.51 6.89 0.51
N ASP A 2 -17.38 6.19 0.52
CA ASP A 2 -16.08 6.76 0.89
C ASP A 2 -15.07 6.62 -0.26
N CYS A 3 -14.12 7.54 -0.34
CA CYS A 3 -13.02 7.50 -1.30
C CYS A 3 -11.78 8.19 -0.73
N ARG A 4 -10.60 7.70 -1.11
CA ARG A 4 -9.30 8.27 -0.70
C ARG A 4 -9.10 9.72 -1.12
N ILE A 5 -9.84 10.22 -2.11
CA ILE A 5 -9.83 11.64 -2.49
C ILE A 5 -10.16 12.60 -1.33
N LEU A 6 -10.75 12.12 -0.23
CA LEU A 6 -11.03 12.89 0.99
C LEU A 6 -9.92 12.78 2.07
N ARG A 7 -8.78 12.17 1.75
CA ARG A 7 -7.66 11.98 2.70
C ARG A 7 -6.28 11.91 2.04
N GLN A 8 -6.22 11.81 0.72
CA GLN A 8 -5.01 11.63 -0.06
C GLN A 8 -4.97 12.64 -1.21
N ILE A 9 -3.82 13.25 -1.40
CA ILE A 9 -3.54 14.20 -2.49
C ILE A 9 -2.50 13.56 -3.40
N THR A 10 -2.71 13.61 -4.72
CA THR A 10 -1.75 13.07 -5.68
C THR A 10 -1.20 14.18 -6.56
N LEU A 11 0.08 14.48 -6.40
CA LEU A 11 0.84 15.45 -7.20
C LEU A 11 1.54 14.73 -8.35
N LYS A 12 1.20 15.12 -9.58
CA LYS A 12 1.73 14.54 -10.82
C LYS A 12 3.01 15.26 -11.27
N ALA A 13 3.79 14.60 -12.13
CA ALA A 13 5.05 15.15 -12.64
C ALA A 13 4.91 16.49 -13.38
N ASP A 14 3.73 16.81 -13.90
CA ASP A 14 3.44 18.09 -14.57
C ASP A 14 2.87 19.17 -13.63
N GLY A 15 2.86 18.91 -12.32
CA GLY A 15 2.37 19.82 -11.29
C GLY A 15 0.87 19.79 -11.03
N HIS A 16 0.09 19.01 -11.79
CA HIS A 16 -1.34 18.85 -11.52
C HIS A 16 -1.57 17.99 -10.28
N LEU A 17 -2.64 18.33 -9.57
CA LEU A 17 -3.26 17.50 -8.55
C LEU A 17 -4.35 16.70 -9.25
N ALA A 18 -4.34 15.38 -9.10
CA ALA A 18 -5.31 14.52 -9.78
C ALA A 18 -5.83 13.40 -8.88
N CYS A 19 -6.85 12.69 -9.34
CA CYS A 19 -7.22 11.44 -8.68
C CYS A 19 -6.09 10.40 -8.81
N ASP A 20 -5.95 9.55 -7.79
CA ASP A 20 -4.97 8.46 -7.77
C ASP A 20 -5.43 7.22 -8.55
N ASP A 21 -6.74 7.05 -8.71
CA ASP A 21 -7.26 5.79 -9.25
C ASP A 21 -7.05 5.65 -10.77
N SER A 22 -7.03 4.40 -11.25
CA SER A 22 -6.78 4.05 -12.65
C SER A 22 -7.86 4.57 -13.63
N ALA A 23 -9.10 4.76 -13.17
CA ALA A 23 -10.19 5.32 -13.96
C ALA A 23 -10.20 6.86 -13.92
N GLY A 24 -9.93 7.43 -12.75
CA GLY A 24 -9.95 8.85 -12.42
C GLY A 24 -8.63 9.57 -12.65
N TYR A 25 -7.60 8.90 -13.14
CA TYR A 25 -6.26 9.45 -13.31
C TYR A 25 -6.22 10.77 -14.12
N GLY A 26 -7.21 11.00 -15.00
CA GLY A 26 -7.37 12.24 -15.77
C GLY A 26 -8.29 13.31 -15.14
N ILE A 27 -8.82 13.09 -13.94
CA ILE A 27 -9.62 14.07 -13.21
C ILE A 27 -8.65 15.09 -12.61
N ASP A 28 -8.70 16.32 -13.12
CA ASP A 28 -7.97 17.46 -12.59
C ASP A 28 -8.64 17.98 -11.30
N LEU A 29 -7.86 18.02 -10.23
CA LEU A 29 -8.26 18.51 -8.91
C LEU A 29 -7.62 19.86 -8.57
N GLY A 30 -6.74 20.37 -9.42
CA GLY A 30 -6.04 21.62 -9.24
C GLY A 30 -4.63 21.60 -9.83
N LEU A 31 -3.97 22.75 -9.81
CA LEU A 31 -2.62 22.91 -10.32
C LEU A 31 -1.75 23.61 -9.29
N VAL A 32 -0.56 23.07 -9.05
CA VAL A 32 0.49 23.76 -8.31
C VAL A 32 1.22 24.67 -9.30
N ARG A 33 0.98 25.98 -9.20
CA ARG A 33 1.55 26.97 -10.13
C ARG A 33 2.97 27.36 -9.73
N ALA A 34 3.86 27.49 -10.71
CA ALA A 34 5.13 28.20 -10.56
C ALA A 34 4.89 29.73 -10.45
N GLY A 35 5.66 30.44 -9.60
CA GLY A 35 5.50 31.88 -9.32
C GLY A 35 4.26 32.30 -8.48
N GLY A 36 4.35 33.37 -7.69
CA GLY A 36 3.21 33.90 -6.90
C GLY A 36 2.91 33.24 -5.54
N LYS A 37 1.83 33.68 -4.88
CA LYS A 37 1.33 33.16 -3.59
C LYS A 37 0.34 32.02 -3.85
N TRP A 38 0.83 30.78 -3.99
CA TRP A 38 -0.02 29.59 -4.05
C TRP A 38 -0.28 29.05 -2.64
N LYS A 39 -1.50 28.56 -2.38
CA LYS A 39 -1.86 27.92 -1.11
C LYS A 39 -2.58 26.60 -1.32
N LEU A 40 -2.26 25.60 -0.52
CA LEU A 40 -2.93 24.30 -0.57
C LEU A 40 -4.40 24.44 -0.16
N ARG A 41 -4.69 25.24 0.87
CA ARG A 41 -6.07 25.46 1.33
C ARG A 41 -6.95 26.08 0.25
N ASP A 42 -6.43 26.95 -0.62
CA ASP A 42 -7.22 27.53 -1.71
C ASP A 42 -7.71 26.46 -2.71
N ILE A 43 -6.95 25.36 -2.87
CA ILE A 43 -7.38 24.19 -3.63
C ILE A 43 -8.39 23.36 -2.84
N LEU A 44 -8.04 22.99 -1.60
CA LEU A 44 -8.84 22.09 -0.77
C LEU A 44 -10.19 22.68 -0.35
N ASP A 45 -10.29 24.00 -0.18
CA ASP A 45 -11.55 24.71 0.08
C ASP A 45 -12.20 25.22 -1.22
N GLY A 46 -11.58 24.92 -2.35
CA GLY A 46 -12.01 25.34 -3.67
C GLY A 46 -13.29 24.64 -4.16
N PRO A 47 -13.79 25.04 -5.33
CA PRO A 47 -15.05 24.54 -5.88
C PRO A 47 -15.01 23.03 -6.19
N ILE A 48 -13.85 22.49 -6.60
CA ILE A 48 -13.73 21.06 -6.94
C ILE A 48 -13.89 20.20 -5.69
N TYR A 49 -13.14 20.47 -4.63
CA TYR A 49 -13.28 19.71 -3.38
C TYR A 49 -14.62 19.96 -2.68
N SER A 50 -15.20 21.15 -2.83
CA SER A 50 -16.58 21.43 -2.39
C SER A 50 -17.60 20.54 -3.12
N HIS A 51 -17.45 20.35 -4.44
CA HIS A 51 -18.26 19.42 -5.23
C HIS A 51 -18.06 17.96 -4.79
N VAL A 52 -16.81 17.55 -4.53
CA VAL A 52 -16.49 16.21 -4.04
C VAL A 52 -17.19 15.92 -2.72
N ARG A 53 -17.04 16.82 -1.73
CA ARG A 53 -17.68 16.69 -0.41
C ARG A 53 -19.20 16.66 -0.50
N SER A 54 -19.79 17.61 -1.23
CA SER A 54 -21.24 17.69 -1.44
C SER A 54 -21.80 16.43 -2.11
N SER A 55 -21.09 15.87 -3.10
CA SER A 55 -21.51 14.63 -3.75
C SER A 55 -21.55 13.45 -2.77
N PHE A 56 -20.50 13.28 -1.95
CA PHE A 56 -20.47 12.20 -0.97
C PHE A 56 -21.51 12.36 0.14
N GLN A 57 -21.76 13.60 0.60
CA GLN A 57 -22.85 13.90 1.55
C GLN A 57 -24.23 13.53 0.98
N GLN A 58 -24.42 13.69 -0.34
CA GLN A 58 -25.63 13.28 -1.05
C GLN A 58 -25.67 11.77 -1.39
N GLY A 59 -24.68 11.00 -0.95
CA GLY A 59 -24.62 9.55 -1.20
C GLY A 59 -24.33 9.18 -2.65
N ARG A 60 -23.71 10.06 -3.45
CA ARG A 60 -23.37 9.80 -4.86
C ARG A 60 -21.90 10.07 -5.16
N PRO A 61 -21.31 9.38 -6.16
CA PRO A 61 -19.95 9.71 -6.60
C PRO A 61 -19.89 11.12 -7.24
N PRO A 62 -18.77 11.85 -7.10
CA PRO A 62 -18.62 13.18 -7.70
C PRO A 62 -18.58 13.16 -9.24
N TRP A 63 -18.03 12.09 -9.84
CA TRP A 63 -18.03 11.84 -11.28
C TRP A 63 -18.59 10.45 -11.57
N PRO A 64 -19.92 10.28 -11.71
CA PRO A 64 -20.55 8.96 -11.80
C PRO A 64 -19.97 8.04 -12.89
N THR A 65 -19.71 8.57 -14.07
CA THR A 65 -19.17 7.80 -15.20
C THR A 65 -17.76 7.25 -14.98
N VAL A 66 -17.00 7.87 -14.07
CA VAL A 66 -15.61 7.50 -13.78
C VAL A 66 -15.52 6.76 -12.45
N CYS A 67 -16.06 7.35 -11.39
CA CYS A 67 -15.98 6.83 -10.03
C CYS A 67 -16.71 5.49 -9.84
N GLN A 68 -17.78 5.21 -10.61
CA GLN A 68 -18.43 3.91 -10.55
C GLN A 68 -17.55 2.77 -11.08
N GLY A 69 -16.50 3.08 -11.85
CA GLY A 69 -15.47 2.14 -12.29
C GLY A 69 -14.21 2.13 -11.40
N CYS A 70 -14.11 3.01 -10.40
CA CYS A 70 -12.93 3.16 -9.54
C CYS A 70 -12.84 2.09 -8.44
N ASP A 71 -11.71 1.38 -8.36
CA ASP A 71 -11.41 0.36 -7.36
C ASP A 71 -11.30 0.91 -5.92
N LEU A 72 -11.09 2.21 -5.79
CA LEU A 72 -10.91 2.90 -4.50
C LEU A 72 -12.21 3.50 -3.94
N LEU A 73 -13.33 3.41 -4.69
CA LEU A 73 -14.63 3.88 -4.23
C LEU A 73 -15.30 2.80 -3.37
N ALA A 74 -15.38 3.04 -2.06
CA ALA A 74 -16.06 2.18 -1.11
C ALA A 74 -17.56 2.49 -1.07
N LEU A 75 -18.36 1.62 -1.68
CA LEU A 75 -19.81 1.67 -1.58
C LEU A 75 -20.25 1.25 -0.17
N GLY A 76 -21.29 1.89 0.37
CA GLY A 76 -21.80 1.59 1.71
C GLY A 76 -21.02 2.20 2.89
N ALA A 77 -19.76 2.60 2.69
CA ALA A 77 -18.95 3.24 3.74
C ALA A 77 -19.33 4.71 3.97
N ALA A 78 -19.22 5.19 5.22
CA ALA A 78 -19.33 6.60 5.55
C ALA A 78 -18.07 7.35 5.07
N PRO A 79 -18.19 8.55 4.46
CA PRO A 79 -17.04 9.32 4.00
C PRO A 79 -16.15 9.71 5.17
N ASN A 80 -14.84 9.47 5.04
CA ASN A 80 -13.84 9.91 6.01
C ASN A 80 -13.01 11.04 5.39
N ASP A 81 -13.36 12.28 5.74
CA ASP A 81 -12.67 13.49 5.31
C ASP A 81 -11.77 14.06 6.39
N ILE A 82 -10.47 14.00 6.13
CA ILE A 82 -9.43 14.54 7.03
C ILE A 82 -8.66 15.70 6.40
N LEU A 83 -8.99 16.10 5.17
CA LEU A 83 -8.24 17.11 4.40
C LEU A 83 -8.28 18.51 5.00
N SER A 84 -9.08 18.75 6.04
CA SER A 84 -9.08 19.99 6.80
C SER A 84 -7.86 20.14 7.72
N HIS A 85 -7.21 19.03 8.08
CA HIS A 85 -6.09 19.04 9.04
C HIS A 85 -4.93 18.09 8.67
N SER A 86 -5.15 17.05 7.88
CA SER A 86 -4.11 16.10 7.51
C SER A 86 -4.33 15.42 6.16
N PHE A 87 -3.27 14.87 5.57
CA PHE A 87 -3.37 14.13 4.31
C PHE A 87 -2.23 13.13 4.14
N ASP A 88 -2.46 12.16 3.26
CA ASP A 88 -1.43 11.33 2.63
C ASP A 88 -1.05 11.94 1.28
N LEU A 89 0.23 11.95 0.93
CA LEU A 89 0.70 12.50 -0.33
C LEU A 89 1.20 11.39 -1.25
N LEU A 90 0.70 11.34 -2.47
CA LEU A 90 1.35 10.60 -3.55
C LEU A 90 2.05 11.59 -4.48
N VAL A 91 3.26 11.25 -4.87
CA VAL A 91 4.08 12.06 -5.76
C VAL A 91 4.51 11.18 -6.91
N GLU A 92 4.15 11.55 -8.13
CA GLU A 92 4.76 10.98 -9.32
C GLU A 92 5.98 11.83 -9.70
N PRO A 93 7.22 11.37 -9.43
CA PRO A 93 8.39 12.21 -9.65
C PRO A 93 8.70 12.39 -11.12
N THR A 94 8.41 11.39 -11.95
CA THR A 94 8.63 11.41 -13.39
C THR A 94 7.79 10.34 -14.07
N LEU A 95 7.53 10.52 -15.36
CA LEU A 95 7.06 9.45 -16.24
C LEU A 95 8.19 8.71 -16.95
N ALA A 96 9.47 9.06 -16.77
CA ALA A 96 10.61 8.31 -17.30
C ALA A 96 10.68 6.89 -16.70
N CYS A 97 10.88 5.87 -17.52
CA CYS A 97 11.05 4.47 -17.12
C CYS A 97 11.68 3.69 -18.27
N GLU A 98 12.68 2.88 -17.96
CA GLU A 98 13.40 2.05 -18.95
C GLU A 98 12.65 0.74 -19.27
N LEU A 99 11.64 0.39 -18.46
CA LEU A 99 10.82 -0.81 -18.66
C LEU A 99 9.57 -0.52 -19.49
N SER A 100 9.05 -1.56 -20.14
CA SER A 100 7.79 -1.55 -20.90
C SER A 100 6.85 -2.66 -20.44
N CYS A 101 6.53 -2.67 -19.14
CA CYS A 101 5.73 -3.71 -18.51
C CYS A 101 4.38 -3.94 -19.23
N ALA A 102 3.97 -5.20 -19.39
CA ALA A 102 2.89 -5.58 -20.32
C ALA A 102 1.52 -4.95 -20.02
N CYS A 103 1.20 -4.67 -18.75
CA CYS A 103 -0.07 -4.04 -18.35
C CYS A 103 0.10 -2.60 -17.86
N CYS A 104 1.26 -1.99 -18.07
CA CYS A 104 1.49 -0.60 -17.65
C CYS A 104 0.87 0.37 -18.66
N ILE A 105 0.06 1.32 -18.20
CA ILE A 105 -0.60 2.30 -19.06
C ILE A 105 0.27 3.52 -19.39
N ARG A 106 1.52 3.56 -18.90
CA ARG A 106 2.49 4.65 -19.12
C ARG A 106 2.55 5.13 -20.57
N LYS A 107 2.66 4.20 -21.53
CA LYS A 107 2.68 4.54 -22.97
C LYS A 107 1.41 5.25 -23.43
N SER A 108 0.25 4.84 -22.93
CA SER A 108 -1.03 5.52 -23.21
C SER A 108 -1.07 6.92 -22.59
N ILE A 109 -0.54 7.09 -21.38
CA ILE A 109 -0.46 8.38 -20.71
C ILE A 109 0.46 9.36 -21.47
N ILE A 110 1.62 8.89 -21.92
CA ILE A 110 2.54 9.67 -22.76
C ILE A 110 1.89 10.01 -24.10
N GLY A 111 1.24 9.03 -24.75
CA GLY A 111 0.51 9.24 -26.01
C GLY A 111 -0.65 10.23 -25.92
N LYS A 112 -1.15 10.52 -24.71
CA LYS A 112 -2.17 11.55 -24.42
C LYS A 112 -1.57 12.93 -24.14
N GLY A 113 -0.26 13.11 -24.30
CA GLY A 113 0.41 14.42 -24.25
C GLY A 113 1.17 14.73 -22.96
N ARG A 114 1.26 13.80 -21.98
CA ARG A 114 2.16 13.97 -20.83
C ARG A 114 3.59 13.61 -21.21
N THR A 115 4.56 14.35 -20.70
CA THR A 115 5.99 14.16 -21.03
C THR A 115 6.69 13.32 -19.97
N GLU A 116 7.89 12.83 -20.31
CA GLU A 116 8.78 12.14 -19.37
C GLU A 116 9.54 13.10 -18.45
N ASP A 117 9.25 14.41 -18.56
CA ASP A 117 9.87 15.42 -17.72
C ASP A 117 9.64 15.11 -16.24
N GLY A 118 10.66 15.43 -15.43
CA GLY A 118 10.57 15.31 -14.00
C GLY A 118 9.72 16.40 -13.38
N LEU A 119 9.10 16.10 -12.24
CA LEU A 119 8.45 17.07 -11.38
C LEU A 119 9.43 18.19 -11.04
N ASP A 120 9.10 19.42 -11.43
CA ASP A 120 9.90 20.58 -11.04
C ASP A 120 9.99 20.65 -9.51
N VAL A 121 11.22 20.61 -9.01
CA VAL A 121 11.53 20.64 -7.59
C VAL A 121 10.96 21.89 -6.91
N GLU A 122 10.87 23.02 -7.61
CA GLU A 122 10.27 24.23 -7.05
C GLU A 122 8.74 24.13 -6.91
N VAL A 123 8.09 23.39 -7.81
CA VAL A 123 6.66 23.06 -7.68
C VAL A 123 6.44 22.18 -6.45
N PHE A 124 7.29 21.16 -6.26
CA PHE A 124 7.22 20.30 -5.07
C PHE A 124 7.50 21.09 -3.77
N ARG A 125 8.59 21.86 -3.73
CA ARG A 125 8.97 22.72 -2.59
C ARG A 125 7.84 23.65 -2.17
N ARG A 126 7.14 24.22 -3.15
CA ARG A 126 6.01 25.10 -2.91
C ARG A 126 4.83 24.38 -2.29
N PHE A 127 4.48 23.22 -2.82
CA PHE A 127 3.41 22.39 -2.25
C PHE A 127 3.69 22.09 -0.77
N ILE A 128 4.88 21.57 -0.48
CA ILE A 128 5.31 21.18 0.86
C ILE A 128 5.35 22.38 1.81
N LYS A 129 5.97 23.49 1.39
CA LYS A 129 6.04 24.72 2.20
C LYS A 129 4.66 25.29 2.49
N SER A 130 3.75 25.26 1.53
CA SER A 130 2.37 25.71 1.73
C SER A 130 1.67 24.88 2.79
N ALA A 131 1.72 23.55 2.63
CA ALA A 131 1.12 22.62 3.58
C ALA A 131 1.63 22.84 5.01
N ALA A 132 2.94 23.06 5.17
CA ALA A 132 3.57 23.32 6.46
C ALA A 132 3.13 24.67 7.07
N LEU A 133 3.15 25.76 6.29
CA LEU A 133 2.71 27.09 6.75
C LEU A 133 1.24 27.13 7.15
N GLU A 134 0.42 26.32 6.48
CA GLU A 134 -1.01 26.18 6.74
C GLU A 134 -1.33 25.17 7.86
N LYS A 135 -0.28 24.61 8.49
CA LYS A 135 -0.32 23.70 9.65
C LYS A 135 -1.05 22.38 9.39
N TYR A 136 -0.98 21.86 8.17
CA TYR A 136 -1.43 20.49 7.91
C TYR A 136 -0.46 19.49 8.52
N ARG A 137 -0.97 18.30 8.88
CA ARG A 137 -0.15 17.12 9.15
C ARG A 137 -0.06 16.25 7.90
N MET A 138 1.14 15.99 7.40
CA MET A 138 1.35 15.01 6.33
C MET A 138 1.65 13.65 6.97
N ASN A 139 0.78 12.65 6.80
CA ASN A 139 0.97 11.36 7.49
C ASN A 139 2.05 10.52 6.78
N GLN A 140 2.02 10.49 5.45
CA GLN A 140 2.99 9.79 4.61
C GLN A 140 3.20 10.51 3.27
N VAL A 141 4.36 10.27 2.65
CA VAL A 141 4.63 10.55 1.24
C VAL A 141 4.98 9.25 0.54
N HIS A 142 4.25 8.93 -0.52
CA HIS A 142 4.53 7.81 -1.40
C HIS A 142 4.97 8.32 -2.77
N TYR A 143 6.24 8.13 -3.09
CA TYR A 143 6.80 8.37 -4.41
C TYR A 143 6.44 7.19 -5.33
N ILE A 144 5.41 7.40 -6.15
CA ILE A 144 4.82 6.38 -7.03
C ILE A 144 4.12 7.06 -8.22
N GLY A 145 4.13 6.39 -9.37
CA GLY A 145 3.39 6.81 -10.55
C GLY A 145 3.50 5.77 -11.65
N TRP A 146 3.35 6.20 -12.91
CA TRP A 146 3.52 5.30 -14.05
C TRP A 146 4.96 5.19 -14.56
N GLY A 147 5.85 6.11 -14.16
CA GLY A 147 7.29 6.04 -14.40
C GLY A 147 8.05 5.26 -13.32
N GLU A 148 9.38 5.32 -13.39
CA GLU A 148 10.30 4.88 -12.34
C GLU A 148 10.69 6.10 -11.48
N PRO A 149 10.20 6.20 -10.23
CA PRO A 149 10.48 7.33 -9.33
C PRO A 149 11.97 7.67 -9.22
N LEU A 150 12.83 6.65 -9.16
CA LEU A 150 14.26 6.80 -8.92
C LEU A 150 15.05 7.32 -10.14
N LEU A 151 14.42 7.43 -11.32
CA LEU A 151 15.02 8.08 -12.49
C LEU A 151 14.85 9.60 -12.49
N HIS A 152 14.12 10.17 -11.53
CA HIS A 152 14.08 11.62 -11.39
C HIS A 152 15.47 12.16 -11.03
N PRO A 153 16.07 13.07 -11.83
CA PRO A 153 17.47 13.48 -11.67
C PRO A 153 17.77 14.17 -10.34
N ARG A 154 16.73 14.68 -9.67
CA ARG A 154 16.81 15.33 -8.35
C ARG A 154 15.94 14.61 -7.32
N PHE A 155 15.78 13.30 -7.43
CA PHE A 155 14.91 12.52 -6.53
C PHE A 155 15.22 12.75 -5.04
N ARG A 156 16.50 12.70 -4.65
CA ARG A 156 16.93 12.93 -3.27
C ARG A 156 16.51 14.29 -2.72
N GLU A 157 16.55 15.33 -3.56
CA GLU A 157 16.11 16.66 -3.15
C GLU A 157 14.61 16.72 -2.86
N LEU A 158 13.79 15.92 -3.56
CA LEU A 158 12.37 15.79 -3.23
C LEU A 158 12.17 15.13 -1.85
N VAL A 159 12.99 14.15 -1.51
CA VAL A 159 12.96 13.49 -0.18
C VAL A 159 13.40 14.48 0.92
N ASP A 160 14.49 15.22 0.68
CA ASP A 160 15.04 16.19 1.63
C ASP A 160 14.03 17.32 1.91
N ILE A 161 13.40 17.87 0.87
CA ILE A 161 12.38 18.93 1.02
C ILE A 161 11.20 18.46 1.90
N ALA A 162 10.72 17.23 1.69
CA ALA A 162 9.63 16.68 2.49
C ALA A 162 10.07 16.48 3.94
N TYR A 163 11.25 15.93 4.16
CA TYR A 163 11.81 15.69 5.48
C TYR A 163 12.04 16.97 6.28
N GLU A 164 12.62 18.01 5.67
CA GLU A 164 12.90 19.29 6.31
C GLU A 164 11.64 19.98 6.84
N SER A 165 10.53 19.87 6.11
CA SER A 165 9.26 20.49 6.50
C SER A 165 8.40 19.57 7.39
N PHE A 166 8.57 18.26 7.26
CA PHE A 166 7.77 17.25 7.95
C PHE A 166 8.65 16.06 8.44
N PRO A 167 9.46 16.26 9.49
CA PRO A 167 10.49 15.28 9.90
C PRO A 167 9.93 13.97 10.50
N THR A 168 8.63 13.93 10.81
CA THR A 168 7.96 12.73 11.36
C THR A 168 7.11 11.98 10.34
N THR A 169 7.08 12.44 9.09
CA THR A 169 6.31 11.83 8.01
C THR A 169 7.03 10.61 7.47
N ILE A 170 6.28 9.51 7.28
CA ILE A 170 6.80 8.29 6.68
C ILE A 170 7.01 8.52 5.18
N GLN A 171 8.20 8.22 4.66
CA GLN A 171 8.55 8.35 3.26
C GLN A 171 8.76 6.98 2.60
N MET A 172 8.01 6.72 1.53
CA MET A 172 7.98 5.45 0.83
C MET A 172 8.12 5.63 -0.68
N ALA A 173 8.75 4.68 -1.38
CA ALA A 173 8.82 4.63 -2.85
C ALA A 173 8.43 3.24 -3.34
N THR A 174 7.70 3.19 -4.45
CA THR A 174 7.55 1.95 -5.23
C THR A 174 8.43 2.04 -6.46
N THR A 175 9.39 1.13 -6.57
CA THR A 175 10.40 1.12 -7.64
C THR A 175 10.47 -0.23 -8.33
N THR A 176 10.91 -0.25 -9.58
CA THR A 176 11.30 -1.48 -10.30
C THR A 176 12.65 -2.02 -9.84
N GLY A 177 13.45 -1.22 -9.11
CA GLY A 177 14.81 -1.57 -8.69
C GLY A 177 15.82 -1.71 -9.83
N ASN A 178 15.44 -1.33 -11.06
CA ASN A 178 16.33 -1.38 -12.23
C ASN A 178 17.21 -0.12 -12.32
N VAL A 179 17.79 0.27 -11.19
CA VAL A 179 18.69 1.41 -11.01
C VAL A 179 19.75 1.03 -9.98
N ASP A 180 20.85 1.77 -9.91
CA ASP A 180 21.83 1.56 -8.85
C ASP A 180 21.33 2.16 -7.51
N PHE A 181 21.22 1.34 -6.47
CA PHE A 181 20.72 1.77 -5.15
C PHE A 181 21.58 2.89 -4.56
N ARG A 182 22.92 2.78 -4.66
CA ARG A 182 23.85 3.69 -3.98
C ARG A 182 23.80 5.11 -4.54
N THR A 183 23.56 5.25 -5.84
CA THR A 183 23.45 6.54 -6.55
C THR A 183 22.04 7.11 -6.56
N SER A 184 21.00 6.26 -6.54
CA SER A 184 19.60 6.70 -6.49
C SER A 184 19.16 7.03 -5.06
N VAL A 185 19.29 6.09 -4.13
CA VAL A 185 18.83 6.21 -2.73
C VAL A 185 20.00 6.47 -1.78
N GLY A 186 21.01 5.59 -1.80
CA GLY A 186 22.17 5.68 -0.92
C GLY A 186 21.80 5.57 0.56
N ASP A 187 22.39 6.44 1.39
CA ASP A 187 22.14 6.57 2.83
C ASP A 187 21.05 7.62 3.15
N GLY A 188 20.28 8.04 2.15
CA GLY A 188 19.18 8.99 2.31
C GLY A 188 18.14 8.53 3.34
N ARG A 189 17.51 9.49 4.03
CA ARG A 189 16.48 9.22 5.05
C ARG A 189 15.18 8.79 4.38
N PHE A 190 15.03 7.48 4.23
CA PHE A 190 13.89 6.85 3.58
C PHE A 190 13.41 5.69 4.45
N ASP A 191 12.10 5.59 4.67
CA ASP A 191 11.55 4.63 5.64
C ASP A 191 11.23 3.27 4.99
N HIS A 192 10.72 3.29 3.75
CA HIS A 192 10.20 2.08 3.12
C HIS A 192 10.35 2.05 1.60
N ILE A 193 10.97 1.00 1.05
CA ILE A 193 10.98 0.75 -0.39
C ILE A 193 10.16 -0.49 -0.72
N VAL A 194 9.20 -0.31 -1.62
CA VAL A 194 8.45 -1.40 -2.25
C VAL A 194 9.12 -1.74 -3.57
N LEU A 195 9.90 -2.82 -3.59
CA LEU A 195 10.56 -3.35 -4.78
C LEU A 195 9.57 -4.19 -5.59
N SER A 196 9.28 -3.74 -6.79
CA SER A 196 8.39 -4.41 -7.73
C SER A 196 9.15 -5.40 -8.61
N CYS A 197 9.19 -6.67 -8.18
CA CYS A 197 9.86 -7.76 -8.89
C CYS A 197 8.95 -9.00 -8.96
N ASP A 198 8.48 -9.35 -10.17
CA ASP A 198 7.38 -10.32 -10.36
C ASP A 198 7.87 -11.66 -10.92
N GLY A 199 8.87 -12.27 -10.31
CA GLY A 199 9.43 -13.56 -10.70
C GLY A 199 10.62 -13.94 -9.81
N THR A 200 11.09 -15.19 -9.91
CA THR A 200 12.29 -15.67 -9.21
C THR A 200 13.45 -16.01 -10.14
N THR A 201 13.24 -15.90 -11.45
CA THR A 201 14.24 -16.08 -12.48
C THR A 201 14.11 -15.00 -13.54
N PRO A 202 15.14 -14.76 -14.37
CA PRO A 202 15.04 -13.84 -15.51
C PRO A 202 13.83 -14.15 -16.40
N GLU A 203 13.55 -15.43 -16.67
CA GLU A 203 12.47 -15.85 -17.56
C GLU A 203 11.08 -15.51 -17.01
N SER A 204 10.81 -15.77 -15.73
CA SER A 204 9.51 -15.45 -15.13
C SER A 204 9.34 -13.93 -14.94
N TYR A 205 10.41 -13.24 -14.54
CA TYR A 205 10.43 -11.80 -14.32
C TYR A 205 10.20 -10.99 -15.61
N GLU A 206 10.99 -11.25 -16.66
CA GLU A 206 11.01 -10.45 -17.89
C GLU A 206 9.73 -10.60 -18.73
N ARG A 207 8.99 -11.69 -18.54
CA ARG A 207 7.71 -11.94 -19.22
C ARG A 207 6.71 -10.82 -18.96
N TYR A 208 6.63 -10.32 -17.73
CA TYR A 208 5.85 -9.13 -17.40
C TYR A 208 6.68 -7.85 -17.46
N ARG A 209 7.87 -7.84 -16.85
CA ARG A 209 8.78 -6.68 -16.69
C ARG A 209 9.71 -6.51 -17.89
N LYS A 210 9.13 -6.35 -19.08
CA LYS A 210 9.89 -6.25 -20.34
C LYS A 210 10.93 -5.12 -20.30
N GLY A 211 12.18 -5.47 -20.60
CA GLY A 211 13.32 -4.56 -20.59
C GLY A 211 13.99 -4.40 -19.21
N GLY A 212 13.45 -5.03 -18.18
CA GLY A 212 14.11 -5.09 -16.87
C GLY A 212 15.13 -6.23 -16.83
N ASN A 213 16.05 -6.13 -15.87
CA ASN A 213 17.01 -7.16 -15.52
C ASN A 213 16.72 -7.65 -14.08
N PHE A 214 16.50 -8.95 -13.95
CA PHE A 214 16.18 -9.59 -12.67
C PHE A 214 17.31 -9.42 -11.64
N ASP A 215 18.55 -9.68 -12.05
CA ASP A 215 19.72 -9.62 -11.16
C ASP A 215 19.95 -8.20 -10.64
N VAL A 216 19.70 -7.17 -11.47
CA VAL A 216 19.79 -5.76 -11.05
C VAL A 216 18.74 -5.46 -9.97
N ALA A 217 17.49 -5.89 -10.16
CA ALA A 217 16.44 -5.68 -9.17
C ALA A 217 16.74 -6.38 -7.83
N MET A 218 17.24 -7.62 -7.88
CA MET A 218 17.62 -8.36 -6.66
C MET A 218 18.87 -7.77 -6.00
N LYS A 219 19.84 -7.30 -6.80
CA LYS A 219 21.01 -6.57 -6.30
C LYS A 219 20.59 -5.26 -5.61
N PHE A 220 19.61 -4.55 -6.16
CA PHE A 220 19.07 -3.34 -5.53
C PHE A 220 18.54 -3.64 -4.12
N ALA A 221 17.80 -4.74 -3.93
CA ALA A 221 17.31 -5.16 -2.61
C ALA A 221 18.47 -5.45 -1.63
N ALA A 222 19.46 -6.22 -2.09
CA ALA A 222 20.63 -6.59 -1.28
C ALA A 222 21.50 -5.38 -0.90
N ASP A 223 21.72 -4.48 -1.86
CA ASP A 223 22.42 -3.22 -1.63
C ASP A 223 21.66 -2.33 -0.65
N ALA A 224 20.33 -2.31 -0.70
CA ALA A 224 19.53 -1.54 0.24
C ALA A 224 19.70 -2.04 1.69
N LYS A 225 19.81 -3.35 1.91
CA LYS A 225 20.12 -3.91 3.24
C LYS A 225 21.56 -3.66 3.68
N THR A 226 22.48 -3.50 2.73
CA THR A 226 23.92 -3.32 3.00
C THR A 226 24.31 -1.87 3.22
N TYR A 227 23.78 -0.96 2.40
CA TYR A 227 24.19 0.45 2.32
C TYR A 227 23.08 1.42 2.73
N GLY A 228 21.83 0.97 2.80
CA GLY A 228 20.73 1.81 3.24
C GLY A 228 20.80 2.12 4.73
N HIS A 229 20.01 3.11 5.15
CA HIS A 229 19.86 3.42 6.56
C HIS A 229 19.38 2.19 7.34
N ARG A 230 19.85 2.02 8.59
CA ARG A 230 19.52 0.86 9.46
C ARG A 230 18.03 0.57 9.61
N ASP A 231 17.21 1.61 9.55
CA ASP A 231 15.76 1.53 9.77
C ASP A 231 14.97 1.44 8.45
N LEU A 232 15.66 1.46 7.29
CA LEU A 232 15.05 1.29 5.97
C LEU A 232 14.45 -0.12 5.85
N ARG A 233 13.14 -0.17 5.58
CA ARG A 233 12.40 -1.39 5.29
C ARG A 233 12.32 -1.65 3.80
N ILE A 234 12.48 -2.91 3.41
CA ILE A 234 12.34 -3.38 2.04
C ILE A 234 11.18 -4.37 1.95
N GLU A 235 10.15 -4.03 1.18
CA GLU A 235 9.07 -4.94 0.80
C GLU A 235 9.27 -5.39 -0.65
N TRP A 236 9.48 -6.69 -0.86
CA TRP A 236 9.44 -7.30 -2.19
C TRP A 236 7.98 -7.55 -2.57
N LYS A 237 7.46 -6.76 -3.50
CA LYS A 237 6.14 -6.93 -4.11
C LYS A 237 6.24 -7.84 -5.34
N TYR A 238 5.44 -8.89 -5.34
CA TYR A 238 5.39 -9.94 -6.36
C TYR A 238 3.95 -10.10 -6.88
N ILE A 239 3.69 -9.72 -8.13
CA ILE A 239 2.39 -9.94 -8.77
C ILE A 239 2.31 -11.37 -9.30
N LEU A 240 1.24 -12.05 -8.93
CA LEU A 240 1.04 -13.46 -9.28
C LEU A 240 0.29 -13.62 -10.61
N PHE A 241 0.98 -14.24 -11.56
CA PHE A 241 0.52 -14.58 -12.89
C PHE A 241 0.53 -16.09 -13.13
N ASP A 242 -0.21 -16.58 -14.13
CA ASP A 242 -0.29 -18.01 -14.51
C ASP A 242 1.06 -18.66 -14.83
N PHE A 243 2.07 -17.85 -15.17
CA PHE A 243 3.39 -18.31 -15.54
C PHE A 243 4.43 -18.22 -14.42
N ASN A 244 4.08 -17.62 -13.28
CA ASN A 244 5.00 -17.44 -12.14
C ASN A 244 4.36 -17.90 -10.81
N ASP A 245 3.32 -18.75 -10.90
CA ASP A 245 2.52 -19.17 -9.75
C ASP A 245 2.85 -20.59 -9.25
N SER A 246 3.78 -21.32 -9.87
CA SER A 246 4.14 -22.70 -9.49
C SER A 246 4.51 -22.81 -8.00
N ASP A 247 4.20 -23.94 -7.35
CA ASP A 247 4.58 -24.13 -5.94
C ASP A 247 6.09 -24.02 -5.75
N GLU A 248 6.86 -24.54 -6.72
CA GLU A 248 8.32 -24.44 -6.73
C GLU A 248 8.77 -22.98 -6.72
N GLU A 249 8.21 -22.14 -7.60
CA GLU A 249 8.55 -20.72 -7.72
C GLU A 249 8.07 -19.91 -6.51
N ILE A 250 6.86 -20.14 -6.00
CA ILE A 250 6.36 -19.46 -4.79
C ILE A 250 7.22 -19.79 -3.57
N LEU A 251 7.60 -21.06 -3.41
CA LEU A 251 8.49 -21.48 -2.33
C LEU A 251 9.91 -20.96 -2.55
N HIS A 252 10.37 -20.84 -3.80
CA HIS A 252 11.67 -20.26 -4.12
C HIS A 252 11.72 -18.77 -3.81
N ALA A 253 10.69 -17.99 -4.16
CA ALA A 253 10.58 -16.56 -3.85
C ALA A 253 10.72 -16.31 -2.34
N GLN A 254 10.07 -17.14 -1.52
CA GLN A 254 10.16 -17.04 -0.07
C GLN A 254 11.57 -17.32 0.45
N ARG A 255 12.23 -18.38 -0.05
CA ARG A 255 13.63 -18.67 0.32
C ARG A 255 14.57 -17.54 -0.10
N MET A 256 14.37 -16.97 -1.29
CA MET A 256 15.16 -15.84 -1.78
C MET A 256 14.94 -14.59 -0.93
N ALA A 257 13.70 -14.30 -0.54
CA ALA A 257 13.38 -13.17 0.33
C ALA A 257 14.06 -13.32 1.70
N ASP A 258 14.00 -14.51 2.31
CA ASP A 258 14.66 -14.81 3.57
C ASP A 258 16.20 -14.65 3.45
N GLN A 259 16.79 -15.15 2.36
CA GLN A 259 18.24 -15.05 2.11
C GLN A 259 18.71 -13.61 1.84
N ALA A 260 17.91 -12.83 1.12
CA ALA A 260 18.19 -11.43 0.84
C ALA A 260 18.01 -10.54 2.08
N GLY A 261 17.31 -11.03 3.12
CA GLY A 261 17.03 -10.28 4.33
C GLY A 261 16.08 -9.11 4.12
N VAL A 262 15.18 -9.21 3.13
CA VAL A 262 14.10 -8.21 2.96
C VAL A 262 13.13 -8.30 4.13
N ASP A 263 12.42 -7.22 4.41
CA ASP A 263 11.56 -7.11 5.59
C ASP A 263 10.18 -7.72 5.37
N LYS A 264 9.75 -7.82 4.10
CA LYS A 264 8.46 -8.41 3.72
C LYS A 264 8.49 -8.91 2.27
N LEU A 265 7.82 -10.03 2.01
CA LEU A 265 7.46 -10.51 0.67
C LEU A 265 5.94 -10.46 0.53
N LEU A 266 5.44 -9.69 -0.43
CA LEU A 266 4.02 -9.46 -0.66
C LEU A 266 3.60 -10.02 -2.02
N PHE A 267 2.90 -11.17 -2.01
CA PHE A 267 2.24 -11.71 -3.18
C PHE A 267 0.92 -10.96 -3.45
N ILE A 268 0.73 -10.50 -4.68
CA ILE A 268 -0.48 -9.80 -5.13
C ILE A 268 -1.28 -10.71 -6.07
N LEU A 269 -2.47 -11.12 -5.65
CA LEU A 269 -3.44 -11.72 -6.57
C LEU A 269 -4.05 -10.64 -7.45
N THR A 270 -3.61 -10.57 -8.70
CA THR A 270 -4.07 -9.57 -9.66
C THR A 270 -5.36 -9.97 -10.37
N ASN A 271 -6.08 -8.98 -10.92
CA ASN A 271 -7.14 -9.19 -11.89
C ASN A 271 -6.72 -8.78 -13.32
N SER A 272 -5.42 -8.52 -13.53
CA SER A 272 -4.85 -8.18 -14.83
C SER A 272 -4.76 -9.39 -15.77
N LYS A 273 -4.32 -9.15 -17.01
CA LYS A 273 -3.98 -10.20 -17.97
C LYS A 273 -2.99 -11.18 -17.34
N TRP A 274 -3.16 -12.47 -17.64
CA TRP A 274 -2.38 -13.59 -17.10
C TRP A 274 -2.50 -13.80 -15.60
N LYS A 275 -3.55 -13.30 -14.94
CA LYS A 275 -3.77 -13.60 -13.51
C LYS A 275 -3.73 -15.11 -13.25
N SER A 276 -3.14 -15.50 -12.12
CA SER A 276 -3.21 -16.89 -11.66
C SER A 276 -4.67 -17.33 -11.44
N GLU A 277 -5.04 -18.50 -11.96
CA GLU A 277 -6.34 -19.12 -11.68
C GLU A 277 -6.30 -20.10 -10.50
N ARG A 278 -5.10 -20.42 -10.01
CA ARG A 278 -4.89 -21.44 -8.97
C ARG A 278 -5.36 -20.99 -7.60
N PHE A 279 -5.28 -19.69 -7.31
CA PHE A 279 -5.49 -19.15 -5.98
C PHE A 279 -6.69 -18.18 -5.89
N MET A 280 -7.66 -18.30 -6.81
CA MET A 280 -8.85 -17.45 -6.77
C MET A 280 -9.91 -17.98 -5.79
N GLY A 281 -10.59 -17.05 -5.10
CA GLY A 281 -11.69 -17.36 -4.17
C GLY A 281 -11.23 -18.32 -3.07
N GLN A 282 -11.96 -19.43 -2.90
CA GLN A 282 -11.67 -20.41 -1.85
C GLN A 282 -10.29 -21.08 -1.99
N LYS A 283 -9.73 -21.14 -3.21
CA LYS A 283 -8.43 -21.74 -3.47
C LYS A 283 -7.26 -20.89 -2.96
N ALA A 284 -7.50 -19.63 -2.58
CA ALA A 284 -6.47 -18.79 -1.98
C ALA A 284 -5.89 -19.44 -0.69
N SER A 285 -6.71 -20.19 0.05
CA SER A 285 -6.30 -20.89 1.28
C SER A 285 -5.22 -21.97 1.08
N SER A 286 -5.02 -22.46 -0.15
CA SER A 286 -3.95 -23.42 -0.46
C SER A 286 -2.64 -22.75 -0.89
N PHE A 287 -2.51 -21.43 -0.76
CA PHE A 287 -1.28 -20.72 -1.12
C PHE A 287 -0.13 -21.13 -0.19
N PRO A 288 1.01 -21.64 -0.73
CA PRO A 288 2.04 -22.24 0.11
C PRO A 288 2.91 -21.15 0.76
N LEU A 289 2.59 -20.77 2.01
CA LEU A 289 3.41 -19.88 2.83
C LEU A 289 4.25 -20.66 3.85
N ILE A 290 5.57 -20.48 3.81
CA ILE A 290 6.55 -21.06 4.73
C ILE A 290 7.35 -20.01 5.49
N SER A 291 7.52 -18.80 4.93
CA SER A 291 8.29 -17.73 5.55
C SER A 291 7.39 -16.81 6.39
N PRO A 292 7.83 -16.37 7.59
CA PRO A 292 7.07 -15.45 8.44
C PRO A 292 7.01 -14.01 7.90
N ILE A 293 7.84 -13.67 6.90
CA ILE A 293 7.82 -12.36 6.25
C ILE A 293 6.98 -12.36 4.97
N ALA A 294 6.46 -13.52 4.55
CA ALA A 294 5.67 -13.67 3.34
C ALA A 294 4.17 -13.54 3.62
N THR A 295 3.49 -12.74 2.80
CA THR A 295 2.04 -12.51 2.87
C THR A 295 1.43 -12.51 1.48
N ILE A 296 0.13 -12.76 1.40
CA ILE A 296 -0.63 -12.67 0.16
C ILE A 296 -1.81 -11.72 0.34
N THR A 297 -2.05 -10.85 -0.65
CA THR A 297 -3.19 -9.93 -0.66
C THR A 297 -3.85 -9.93 -2.02
N PRO A 298 -5.18 -9.70 -2.08
CA PRO A 298 -5.83 -9.41 -3.33
C PRO A 298 -5.45 -8.01 -3.82
N ALA A 299 -5.60 -7.77 -5.13
CA ALA A 299 -5.50 -6.43 -5.71
C ALA A 299 -6.51 -5.46 -5.06
N ALA A 300 -6.23 -4.15 -5.13
CA ALA A 300 -7.06 -3.10 -4.52
C ALA A 300 -8.55 -3.21 -4.89
N ALA A 301 -8.86 -3.54 -6.15
CA ALA A 301 -10.21 -3.82 -6.67
C ALA A 301 -11.01 -4.85 -5.83
N MET A 302 -10.32 -5.76 -5.17
CA MET A 302 -10.87 -6.87 -4.40
C MET A 302 -10.66 -6.71 -2.88
N SER A 303 -10.23 -5.51 -2.45
CA SER A 303 -9.93 -5.20 -1.04
C SER A 303 -11.10 -4.58 -0.27
N ALA A 304 -12.19 -4.21 -0.94
CA ALA A 304 -13.36 -3.63 -0.30
C ALA A 304 -14.03 -4.61 0.68
N PHE A 305 -14.33 -4.17 1.90
CA PHE A 305 -14.99 -5.01 2.90
C PHE A 305 -16.44 -5.32 2.52
N VAL A 306 -16.79 -6.60 2.60
CA VAL A 306 -18.18 -7.09 2.47
C VAL A 306 -18.76 -7.47 3.84
N ALA A 307 -17.90 -7.72 4.84
CA ALA A 307 -18.29 -7.95 6.22
C ALA A 307 -17.26 -7.36 7.19
N GLU A 308 -17.72 -6.80 8.30
CA GLU A 308 -16.90 -6.34 9.42
C GLU A 308 -17.19 -7.18 10.65
N GLY A 309 -16.12 -7.60 11.34
CA GLY A 309 -16.17 -8.45 12.51
C GLY A 309 -15.96 -7.63 13.78
N SER A 310 -16.69 -7.99 14.83
CA SER A 310 -16.52 -7.44 16.17
C SER A 310 -16.41 -8.57 17.18
N LEU A 311 -15.54 -8.42 18.18
CA LEU A 311 -15.34 -9.45 19.20
C LEU A 311 -16.42 -9.36 20.29
N SER A 312 -17.01 -10.49 20.68
CA SER A 312 -17.81 -10.58 21.91
C SER A 312 -16.89 -10.79 23.12
N GLY A 313 -16.92 -9.86 24.08
CA GLY A 313 -16.17 -9.96 25.35
C GLY A 313 -15.06 -8.92 25.53
N VAL A 314 -14.28 -9.05 26.60
CA VAL A 314 -13.23 -8.09 26.94
C VAL A 314 -11.99 -8.34 26.09
N GLN A 315 -11.58 -7.35 25.28
CA GLN A 315 -10.25 -7.28 24.69
C GLN A 315 -9.20 -7.19 25.80
N THR A 316 -8.76 -8.32 26.35
CA THR A 316 -7.85 -8.33 27.51
C THR A 316 -6.50 -8.91 27.15
N GLY A 317 -5.57 -7.99 26.92
CA GLY A 317 -4.17 -8.18 27.24
C GLY A 317 -3.52 -6.81 27.39
N ALA A 318 -2.80 -6.57 28.50
CA ALA A 318 -1.94 -5.39 28.65
C ALA A 318 -0.82 -5.31 27.60
N HIS A 319 -0.81 -6.20 26.61
CA HIS A 319 0.25 -6.48 25.65
C HIS A 319 -0.24 -6.39 24.19
N GLY A 320 -1.47 -5.93 23.93
CA GLY A 320 -1.95 -5.73 22.56
C GLY A 320 -3.42 -5.32 22.45
N TYR A 321 -3.84 -4.96 21.23
CA TYR A 321 -5.21 -4.64 20.88
C TYR A 321 -5.51 -5.03 19.42
N ILE A 322 -6.74 -5.46 19.14
CA ILE A 322 -7.20 -5.71 17.77
C ILE A 322 -8.08 -4.52 17.36
N ASP A 323 -7.55 -3.71 16.44
CA ASP A 323 -8.20 -2.50 15.94
C ASP A 323 -9.32 -2.83 14.96
N ARG A 324 -9.09 -3.81 14.07
CA ARG A 324 -10.01 -4.09 12.97
C ARG A 324 -10.03 -5.55 12.56
N ILE A 325 -11.23 -6.02 12.25
CA ILE A 325 -11.47 -7.34 11.67
C ILE A 325 -12.45 -7.16 10.51
N GLY A 326 -12.13 -7.70 9.34
CA GLY A 326 -13.01 -7.58 8.19
C GLY A 326 -12.73 -8.62 7.11
N VAL A 327 -13.75 -8.96 6.33
CA VAL A 327 -13.60 -9.83 5.15
C VAL A 327 -13.84 -9.02 3.88
N SER A 328 -12.88 -9.07 2.96
CA SER A 328 -12.96 -8.38 1.68
C SER A 328 -13.79 -9.14 0.64
N SER A 329 -14.18 -8.45 -0.43
CA SER A 329 -14.85 -9.03 -1.59
C SER A 329 -14.00 -10.11 -2.28
N GLY A 330 -12.66 -10.01 -2.17
CA GLY A 330 -11.71 -11.03 -2.59
C GLY A 330 -11.65 -12.28 -1.70
N GLN A 331 -12.49 -12.38 -0.66
CA GLN A 331 -12.49 -13.47 0.33
C GLN A 331 -11.21 -13.51 1.17
N PHE A 332 -10.67 -12.35 1.54
CA PHE A 332 -9.54 -12.25 2.47
C PHE A 332 -10.01 -11.70 3.81
N LEU A 333 -9.57 -12.33 4.89
CA LEU A 333 -9.70 -11.83 6.24
C LEU A 333 -8.54 -10.88 6.56
N LEU A 334 -8.89 -9.63 6.87
CA LEU A 334 -8.02 -8.65 7.49
C LEU A 334 -8.18 -8.73 9.01
N VAL A 335 -7.05 -8.80 9.73
CA VAL A 335 -6.95 -8.57 11.17
C VAL A 335 -5.80 -7.60 11.43
N GLU A 336 -6.11 -6.41 11.94
CA GLU A 336 -5.13 -5.36 12.24
C GLU A 336 -5.13 -5.03 13.73
N GLY A 337 -3.97 -4.65 14.24
CA GLY A 337 -3.80 -4.34 15.65
C GLY A 337 -2.40 -3.86 16.00
N TRP A 338 -2.10 -3.89 17.29
CA TRP A 338 -0.75 -3.74 17.81
C TRP A 338 -0.49 -4.76 18.92
N ALA A 339 0.78 -5.13 19.07
CA ALA A 339 1.24 -6.11 20.04
C ALA A 339 2.62 -5.74 20.57
N LEU A 340 2.80 -5.87 21.88
CA LEU A 340 4.06 -5.66 22.61
C LEU A 340 4.33 -6.87 23.50
N GLY A 341 5.60 -7.22 23.66
CA GLY A 341 6.04 -8.20 24.64
C GLY A 341 5.97 -7.68 26.08
N PRO A 342 6.47 -8.46 27.05
CA PRO A 342 6.61 -8.04 28.44
C PRO A 342 7.44 -6.75 28.57
N GLY A 343 7.01 -5.82 29.42
CA GLY A 343 7.72 -4.55 29.64
C GLY A 343 7.71 -3.61 28.43
N ASP A 344 6.70 -3.73 27.55
CA ASP A 344 6.56 -2.94 26.32
C ASP A 344 7.73 -3.09 25.32
N THR A 345 8.42 -4.24 25.35
CA THR A 345 9.39 -4.60 24.30
C THR A 345 8.69 -5.04 23.01
N TYR A 346 9.41 -5.12 21.90
CA TYR A 346 8.87 -5.78 20.71
C TYR A 346 8.61 -7.26 20.98
N ALA A 347 7.51 -7.80 20.44
CA ALA A 347 7.28 -9.23 20.47
C ALA A 347 8.20 -9.93 19.46
N ASP A 348 8.65 -11.14 19.81
CA ASP A 348 9.53 -11.92 18.93
C ASP A 348 8.74 -12.53 17.77
N LYS A 349 7.44 -12.77 17.97
CA LYS A 349 6.52 -13.30 16.96
C LYS A 349 5.08 -13.04 17.35
N ILE A 350 4.21 -12.92 16.35
CA ILE A 350 2.77 -12.95 16.52
C ILE A 350 2.16 -14.07 15.67
N GLN A 351 1.09 -14.68 16.17
CA GLN A 351 0.38 -15.75 15.49
C GLN A 351 -1.10 -15.42 15.39
N LEU A 352 -1.70 -15.61 14.21
CA LEU A 352 -3.15 -15.58 14.04
C LEU A 352 -3.70 -17.00 14.04
N TRP A 353 -4.59 -17.26 14.98
CA TRP A 353 -5.38 -18.48 15.08
C TRP A 353 -6.83 -18.17 14.72
N ILE A 354 -7.43 -19.04 13.93
CA ILE A 354 -8.83 -18.95 13.49
C ILE A 354 -9.51 -20.26 13.80
N ASP A 355 -10.62 -20.21 14.53
CA ASP A 355 -11.40 -21.38 14.92
C ASP A 355 -10.51 -22.50 15.53
N GLY A 356 -9.55 -22.10 16.39
CA GLY A 356 -8.62 -23.01 17.06
C GLY A 356 -7.44 -23.50 16.23
N HIS A 357 -7.29 -23.05 14.97
CA HIS A 357 -6.19 -23.46 14.09
C HIS A 357 -5.24 -22.31 13.79
N LEU A 358 -3.93 -22.55 13.90
CA LEU A 358 -2.91 -21.60 13.46
C LEU A 358 -3.06 -21.37 11.95
N ARG A 359 -3.24 -20.11 11.54
CA ARG A 359 -3.40 -19.73 10.13
C ARG A 359 -2.25 -18.90 9.58
N ALA A 360 -1.65 -18.05 10.41
CA ALA A 360 -0.56 -17.18 9.97
C ALA A 360 0.36 -16.81 11.12
N GLN A 361 1.57 -16.39 10.76
CA GLN A 361 2.56 -15.84 11.68
C GLN A 361 3.19 -14.60 11.05
N SER A 362 3.60 -13.65 11.87
CA SER A 362 4.31 -12.45 11.43
C SER A 362 5.16 -11.88 12.55
N LEU A 363 5.86 -10.78 12.28
CA LEU A 363 6.50 -9.92 13.26
C LEU A 363 5.66 -8.64 13.40
N PRO A 364 5.48 -8.09 14.61
CA PRO A 364 4.94 -6.74 14.72
C PRO A 364 6.01 -5.76 14.24
N ASN A 365 5.83 -5.18 13.06
CA ASN A 365 6.80 -4.27 12.45
C ASN A 365 6.16 -3.01 11.83
N LEU A 366 4.82 -2.90 11.87
CA LEU A 366 4.13 -1.74 11.34
C LEU A 366 4.24 -0.55 12.31
N PRO A 367 4.50 0.66 11.82
CA PRO A 367 4.63 1.85 12.66
C PRO A 367 3.28 2.28 13.26
N ARG A 368 3.27 2.47 14.59
CA ARG A 368 2.15 2.89 15.43
C ARG A 368 2.60 3.99 16.40
N GLN A 369 2.68 5.21 15.86
CA GLN A 369 3.08 6.39 16.63
C GLN A 369 2.09 6.71 17.76
N ASP A 370 0.81 6.41 17.55
CA ASP A 370 -0.25 6.52 18.55
C ASP A 370 0.02 5.63 19.77
N VAL A 371 0.45 4.38 19.53
CA VAL A 371 0.78 3.43 20.61
C VAL A 371 2.05 3.86 21.34
N ALA A 372 3.11 4.24 20.60
CA ALA A 372 4.35 4.74 21.21
C ALA A 372 4.11 6.00 22.07
N ALA A 373 3.20 6.89 21.66
CA ALA A 373 2.84 8.07 22.44
C ALA A 373 2.04 7.71 23.71
N ALA A 374 1.15 6.71 23.62
CA ALA A 374 0.35 6.25 24.75
C ALA A 374 1.11 5.35 25.74
N ARG A 375 2.22 4.73 25.30
CA ARG A 375 3.06 3.82 26.08
C ARG A 375 4.51 4.28 26.13
N PRO A 376 4.88 5.17 27.07
CA PRO A 376 6.23 5.72 27.16
C PRO A 376 7.35 4.68 27.38
N ALA A 377 7.00 3.48 27.87
CA ALA A 377 7.95 2.38 28.05
C ALA A 377 8.19 1.57 26.76
N ALA A 378 7.44 1.83 25.69
CA ALA A 378 7.59 1.12 24.44
C ALA A 378 8.96 1.38 23.80
N VAL A 379 9.61 0.31 23.34
CA VAL A 379 10.95 0.38 22.70
C VAL A 379 10.91 1.15 21.37
N GLY A 380 9.73 1.39 20.80
CA GLY A 380 9.51 2.30 19.68
C GLY A 380 8.16 2.05 18.98
N PRO A 381 7.94 2.70 17.83
CA PRO A 381 6.64 2.67 17.16
C PRO A 381 6.34 1.38 16.40
N HIS A 382 7.31 0.49 16.18
CA HIS A 382 7.12 -0.69 15.30
C HIS A 382 6.43 -1.86 16.02
N CYS A 383 5.27 -1.62 16.60
CA CYS A 383 4.50 -2.63 17.35
C CYS A 383 3.18 -3.01 16.66
N GLY A 384 2.87 -2.41 15.51
CA GLY A 384 1.67 -2.73 14.75
C GLY A 384 1.78 -4.07 14.00
N PHE A 385 0.64 -4.70 13.78
CA PHE A 385 0.54 -5.89 12.95
C PHE A 385 -0.67 -5.85 12.02
N GLN A 386 -0.55 -6.61 10.93
CA GLN A 386 -1.62 -6.83 9.98
C GLN A 386 -1.52 -8.25 9.43
N PHE A 387 -2.57 -9.04 9.63
CA PHE A 387 -2.79 -10.27 8.89
C PHE A 387 -3.79 -9.96 7.80
N ASN A 388 -3.41 -10.23 6.55
CA ASN A 388 -4.34 -10.26 5.43
C ASN A 388 -4.20 -11.62 4.79
N ILE A 389 -5.12 -12.52 5.10
CA ILE A 389 -5.01 -13.92 4.69
C ILE A 389 -6.30 -14.40 4.04
N PRO A 390 -6.23 -15.42 3.18
CA PRO A 390 -7.42 -16.07 2.64
C PRO A 390 -8.39 -16.46 3.77
N SER A 391 -9.65 -16.02 3.67
CA SER A 391 -10.69 -16.41 4.62
C SER A 391 -10.94 -17.92 4.52
N PRO A 392 -11.24 -18.61 5.64
CA PRO A 392 -11.68 -20.00 5.61
C PRO A 392 -12.85 -20.21 4.62
N ALA A 393 -12.84 -21.35 3.92
CA ALA A 393 -13.70 -21.57 2.76
C ALA A 393 -15.20 -21.41 3.07
N GLY A 394 -15.83 -20.41 2.44
CA GLY A 394 -17.30 -20.26 2.39
C GLY A 394 -17.99 -19.90 3.70
N ARG A 395 -17.24 -19.63 4.78
CA ARG A 395 -17.77 -19.26 6.08
C ARG A 395 -16.96 -18.13 6.70
N LEU A 396 -17.66 -17.17 7.28
CA LEU A 396 -17.03 -16.18 8.15
C LEU A 396 -16.54 -16.87 9.43
N PRO A 397 -15.30 -16.60 9.89
CA PRO A 397 -14.77 -17.18 11.13
C PRO A 397 -15.71 -17.02 12.33
N ASP A 398 -15.81 -18.05 13.18
CA ASP A 398 -16.57 -17.95 14.43
C ASP A 398 -15.74 -17.31 15.54
N SER A 399 -14.42 -17.50 15.51
CA SER A 399 -13.50 -16.96 16.51
C SER A 399 -12.12 -16.65 15.94
N ILE A 400 -11.44 -15.68 16.55
CA ILE A 400 -10.03 -15.41 16.30
C ILE A 400 -9.25 -15.30 17.60
N GLU A 401 -7.98 -15.67 17.55
CA GLU A 401 -7.02 -15.45 18.63
C GLU A 401 -5.69 -15.00 18.03
N VAL A 402 -5.19 -13.83 18.46
CA VAL A 402 -3.84 -13.35 18.17
C VAL A 402 -2.97 -13.67 19.38
N ARG A 403 -1.99 -14.55 19.19
CA ARG A 403 -0.98 -14.89 20.22
C ARG A 403 0.28 -14.06 20.01
N VAL A 404 0.69 -13.36 21.03
CA VAL A 404 1.93 -12.58 21.12
C VAL A 404 2.96 -13.42 21.85
N LEU A 405 4.06 -13.75 21.17
CA LEU A 405 5.11 -14.61 21.68
C LEU A 405 6.41 -13.81 21.89
N SER A 406 6.99 -13.98 23.07
CA SER A 406 8.33 -13.52 23.46
C SER A 406 9.10 -14.71 24.03
N ARG A 407 10.44 -14.60 24.11
CA ARG A 407 11.37 -15.68 24.52
C ARG A 407 10.86 -16.57 25.66
N ASP A 408 10.28 -15.97 26.71
CA ASP A 408 9.79 -16.67 27.90
C ASP A 408 8.33 -16.33 28.26
N HIS A 409 7.57 -15.73 27.34
CA HIS A 409 6.20 -15.28 27.60
C HIS A 409 5.28 -15.43 26.39
N ALA A 410 4.01 -15.80 26.65
CA ALA A 410 2.95 -15.80 25.66
C ALA A 410 1.72 -15.08 26.22
N ALA A 411 1.19 -14.14 25.45
CA ALA A 411 -0.09 -13.49 25.71
C ALA A 411 -1.03 -13.73 24.54
N SER A 412 -2.34 -13.71 24.78
CA SER A 412 -3.35 -13.88 23.75
C SER A 412 -4.39 -12.78 23.84
N MET A 413 -4.91 -12.36 22.68
CA MET A 413 -6.07 -11.47 22.57
C MET A 413 -6.99 -12.01 21.47
N GLY A 414 -8.30 -11.86 21.63
CA GLY A 414 -9.26 -12.41 20.69
C GLY A 414 -10.54 -12.87 21.38
N GLY A 415 -11.36 -13.62 20.66
CA GLY A 415 -12.67 -14.07 21.12
C GLY A 415 -13.58 -14.51 19.97
N GLU A 416 -14.84 -14.74 20.31
CA GLU A 416 -15.91 -15.02 19.37
C GLU A 416 -16.24 -13.78 18.53
N LEU A 417 -16.69 -14.00 17.29
CA LEU A 417 -16.95 -12.96 16.31
C LEU A 417 -18.43 -12.76 16.04
N ASN A 418 -18.84 -11.49 16.04
CA ASN A 418 -20.12 -11.02 15.53
C ASN A 418 -19.90 -10.27 14.22
N TRP A 419 -20.55 -10.72 13.16
CA TRP A 419 -20.38 -10.18 11.81
C TRP A 419 -21.51 -9.26 11.41
N LEU A 420 -21.15 -8.04 11.00
CA LEU A 420 -22.04 -7.12 10.31
C LEU A 420 -21.77 -7.18 8.80
N LYS A 421 -22.78 -7.46 7.98
CA LYS A 421 -22.65 -7.33 6.52
C LYS A 421 -22.68 -5.85 6.15
N VAL A 422 -21.66 -5.40 5.43
CA VAL A 422 -21.49 -3.99 5.03
C VAL A 422 -21.68 -3.80 3.52
N GLY A 423 -21.81 -4.90 2.77
CA GLY A 423 -22.09 -4.91 1.32
C GLY A 423 -22.59 -6.27 0.82
N SER A 424 -22.99 -6.35 -0.46
CA SER A 424 -23.35 -7.61 -1.10
C SER A 424 -22.07 -8.38 -1.48
N MET A 425 -22.00 -9.70 -1.22
CA MET A 425 -20.87 -10.55 -1.68
C MET A 425 -20.78 -10.64 -3.23
N LEU A 426 -21.77 -10.11 -3.95
CA LEU A 426 -21.99 -10.33 -5.38
C LEU A 426 -21.71 -9.10 -6.25
N ASP A 427 -21.46 -7.92 -5.69
CA ASP A 427 -20.93 -6.77 -6.43
C ASP A 427 -19.39 -6.75 -6.42
N VAL A 428 -18.75 -7.93 -6.55
CA VAL A 428 -17.49 -7.95 -7.29
C VAL A 428 -17.86 -7.41 -8.65
N ARG A 429 -17.49 -6.17 -8.97
CA ARG A 429 -17.81 -5.54 -10.26
C ARG A 429 -17.32 -6.48 -11.35
N LYS A 430 -18.23 -7.31 -11.88
CA LYS A 430 -17.97 -8.28 -12.95
C LYS A 430 -17.50 -7.57 -14.23
N ASP A 431 -17.67 -6.26 -14.24
CA ASP A 431 -17.41 -5.37 -15.36
C ASP A 431 -16.14 -4.53 -15.17
N LEU A 432 -15.30 -4.83 -14.17
CA LEU A 432 -13.93 -4.29 -14.10
C LEU A 432 -13.08 -4.95 -15.20
N ARG A 433 -13.41 -4.61 -16.45
CA ARG A 433 -12.40 -4.41 -17.47
C ARG A 433 -11.46 -3.38 -16.83
N VAL A 434 -10.26 -3.80 -16.43
CA VAL A 434 -9.11 -2.91 -16.64
C VAL A 434 -9.33 -2.42 -18.06
N ALA A 435 -9.50 -1.11 -18.24
CA ALA A 435 -9.51 -0.53 -19.56
C ALA A 435 -8.13 -0.83 -20.17
N VAL A 436 -7.97 -2.06 -20.68
CA VAL A 436 -7.15 -2.33 -21.83
C VAL A 436 -7.83 -1.46 -22.86
N LEU A 437 -7.34 -0.23 -22.98
CA LEU A 437 -7.44 0.47 -24.24
C LEU A 437 -6.71 -0.47 -25.20
N GLU A 438 -7.47 -1.38 -25.81
CA GLU A 438 -7.10 -2.08 -27.02
C GLU A 438 -6.85 -0.97 -28.03
N SER A 439 -5.62 -0.47 -28.08
CA SER A 439 -5.15 0.30 -29.20
C SER A 439 -4.86 -0.69 -30.31
N ALA A 440 -5.52 -0.46 -31.44
CA ALA A 440 -5.20 -0.99 -32.75
C ALA A 440 -3.70 -0.92 -33.09
#